data_AF-A0A1W9QYU1-F1
#
_entry.id   AF-A0A1W9QYU1-F1
#
_cell.length_a   1.000
_cell.length_b   1.000
_cell.length_c   1.000
_cell.angle_alpha   90.00
_cell.angle_beta   90.00
_cell.angle_gamma   90.00
#
_symmetry.space_group_name_H-M   'P 1'
#
loop_
_entity.id
_entity.type
_entity.pdbx_description
1 polymer ?
#
loop_
_entity_poly.entity_id
_entity_poly.type
_entity_poly.pdbx_seq_one_letter_code
_entity_poly.pdbx_strand_id
1 'polypeptide(L)'
;EGFGIPIVEAFYAETPVITSNVTSMPEIAGDAALLVDPFSVESISDAMLRISSDKELQKGLIKKGRERRELFNWQKSADRLWEAIEKTF
;
A
#
# COMPACT_ATOMS: atom_id res chain seq x y z
N GLU A 1 -7.76 -4.20 8.29
CA GLU A 1 -8.67 -3.10 7.90
C GLU A 1 -9.50 -3.51 6.68
N GLY A 2 -10.49 -2.70 6.29
CA GLY A 2 -11.31 -2.94 5.09
C GLY A 2 -10.56 -2.69 3.79
N PHE A 3 -10.20 -1.45 3.48
CA PHE A 3 -9.57 -1.08 2.20
C PHE A 3 -8.07 -0.77 2.30
N GLY A 4 -7.52 -0.42 3.47
CA GLY A 4 -6.09 -0.07 3.56
C GLY A 4 -5.76 1.33 3.02
N ILE A 5 -6.66 2.30 3.20
CA ILE A 5 -6.40 3.72 2.90
C ILE A 5 -5.07 4.22 3.52
N PRO A 6 -4.71 3.86 4.77
CA PRO A 6 -3.44 4.28 5.36
C PRO A 6 -2.19 3.87 4.56
N ILE A 7 -2.25 2.74 3.83
CA ILE A 7 -1.16 2.30 2.95
C ILE A 7 -0.98 3.29 1.80
N VAL A 8 -2.09 3.70 1.17
CA VAL A 8 -2.08 4.65 0.06
C VAL A 8 -1.60 6.02 0.53
N GLU A 9 -2.07 6.49 1.70
CA GLU A 9 -1.62 7.75 2.31
C GLU A 9 -0.10 7.74 2.56
N ALA A 10 0.43 6.63 3.10
CA ALA A 10 1.87 6.47 3.30
C ALA A 10 2.66 6.52 1.97
N PHE A 11 2.13 5.95 0.89
CA PHE A 11 2.73 6.07 -0.44
C PHE A 11 2.73 7.51 -0.98
N TYR A 12 1.69 8.30 -0.70
CA TYR A 12 1.69 9.74 -1.01
C TYR A 12 2.70 10.51 -0.15
N ALA A 13 2.84 10.14 1.12
CA ALA A 13 3.80 10.70 2.06
C ALA A 13 5.24 10.18 1.88
N GLU A 14 5.49 9.35 0.85
CA GLU A 14 6.80 8.76 0.56
C GLU A 14 7.41 8.00 1.75
N THR A 15 6.53 7.35 2.52
CA THR A 15 6.90 6.57 3.70
C THR A 15 6.85 5.07 3.38
N PRO A 16 7.93 4.32 3.62
CA PRO A 16 7.92 2.86 3.48
C PRO A 16 6.86 2.23 4.39
N VAL A 17 6.16 1.23 3.89
CA VAL A 17 5.07 0.55 4.61
C VAL A 17 5.49 -0.85 5.03
N ILE A 18 5.15 -1.21 6.26
CA ILE A 18 5.06 -2.58 6.74
C ILE A 18 3.58 -2.82 7.01
N THR A 19 3.02 -3.89 6.45
CA THR A 19 1.61 -4.25 6.67
C THR A 19 1.42 -5.76 6.69
N SER A 20 0.26 -6.22 7.13
CA SER A 20 0.00 -7.66 7.23
C SER A 20 -0.11 -8.32 5.86
N ASN A 21 0.20 -9.61 5.81
CA ASN A 21 0.04 -10.45 4.61
C ASN A 21 -1.38 -11.03 4.43
N VAL A 22 -2.36 -10.54 5.19
CA VAL A 22 -3.73 -11.07 5.20
C VAL A 22 -4.74 -10.02 4.73
N THR A 23 -5.94 -10.48 4.37
CA THR A 23 -7.09 -9.63 3.98
C THR A 23 -6.77 -8.77 2.74
N SER A 24 -7.18 -7.51 2.73
CA SER A 24 -6.98 -6.57 1.61
C SER A 24 -5.58 -5.95 1.57
N MET A 25 -4.76 -6.13 2.61
CA MET A 25 -3.46 -5.46 2.69
C MET A 25 -2.48 -5.85 1.57
N PRO A 26 -2.32 -7.14 1.19
CA PRO A 26 -1.46 -7.53 0.07
C PRO A 26 -1.92 -6.95 -1.27
N GLU A 27 -3.23 -6.87 -1.49
CA GLU A 27 -3.80 -6.33 -2.71
C GLU A 27 -3.46 -4.84 -2.86
N ILE A 28 -3.54 -4.08 -1.78
CA ILE A 28 -3.35 -2.63 -1.81
C ILE A 28 -1.85 -2.30 -1.87
N ALA A 29 -1.07 -2.97 -1.03
CA ALA A 29 0.38 -2.82 -0.96
C ALA A 29 1.10 -3.26 -2.25
N GLY A 30 0.63 -4.33 -2.91
CA GLY A 30 1.36 -4.95 -4.01
C GLY A 30 2.78 -5.33 -3.59
N ASP A 31 3.77 -4.98 -4.41
CA ASP A 31 5.19 -5.19 -4.12
C ASP A 31 5.88 -3.93 -3.54
N ALA A 32 5.09 -2.92 -3.15
CA ALA A 32 5.55 -1.63 -2.64
C ALA A 32 5.64 -1.54 -1.11
N ALA A 33 5.30 -2.62 -0.39
CA ALA A 33 5.43 -2.72 1.05
C ALA A 33 6.09 -4.03 1.47
N LEU A 34 6.60 -4.09 2.70
CA LEU A 34 6.93 -5.37 3.33
C LEU A 34 5.67 -5.98 3.93
N LEU A 35 5.32 -7.18 3.46
CA LEU A 35 4.23 -7.96 4.03
C LEU A 35 4.78 -8.86 5.15
N VAL A 36 4.15 -8.79 6.32
CA VAL A 36 4.53 -9.55 7.52
C VAL A 36 3.38 -10.40 8.03
N ASP A 37 3.70 -11.45 8.79
CA ASP A 37 2.67 -12.16 9.57
C ASP A 37 2.23 -11.25 10.74
N PRO A 38 0.96 -10.82 10.80
CA PRO A 38 0.50 -9.93 11.87
C PRO A 38 0.49 -10.59 13.26
N PHE A 39 0.61 -11.92 13.34
CA PHE A 39 0.61 -12.65 14.60
C PHE A 39 2.01 -13.05 15.07
N SER A 40 3.06 -12.70 14.32
CA SER A 40 4.45 -12.93 14.70
C SER A 40 5.16 -11.62 15.03
N VAL A 41 5.56 -11.49 16.30
CA VAL A 41 6.35 -10.34 16.77
C VAL A 41 7.70 -10.28 16.06
N GLU A 42 8.30 -11.45 15.80
CA GLU A 42 9.57 -11.60 15.10
C GLU A 42 9.45 -11.11 13.65
N SER A 43 8.40 -11.48 12.93
CA SER A 43 8.18 -11.03 11.56
C SER A 43 8.08 -9.50 11.46
N ILE A 44 7.40 -8.88 12.42
CA ILE A 44 7.22 -7.42 12.49
C ILE A 44 8.55 -6.72 12.86
N SER A 45 9.26 -7.21 13.87
CA SER A 45 10.51 -6.59 14.35
C SER A 45 11.63 -6.70 13.30
N ASP A 46 11.75 -7.84 12.63
CA ASP A 46 12.70 -8.04 11.54
C ASP A 46 12.44 -7.09 10.36
N ALA A 47 11.17 -6.86 10.01
CA ALA A 47 10.80 -5.91 8.97
C ALA A 47 11.17 -4.46 9.36
N MET A 48 10.91 -4.06 10.62
CA MET A 48 11.31 -2.76 11.14
C MET A 48 12.84 -2.57 11.08
N LEU A 49 13.60 -3.60 11.49
CA LEU A 49 15.06 -3.58 11.43
C LEU A 49 15.57 -3.50 9.98
N ARG A 50 14.99 -4.26 9.05
CA ARG A 50 15.35 -4.20 7.62
C ARG A 50 15.15 -2.80 7.04
N ILE A 51 13.98 -2.17 7.27
CA ILE A 51 13.72 -0.82 6.75
C ILE A 51 14.65 0.22 7.37
N SER A 52 14.98 0.07 8.66
CA SER A 52 15.88 0.99 9.37
C SER A 52 17.33 0.89 8.88
N SER A 53 17.81 -0.33 8.61
CA SER A 53 19.21 -0.63 8.30
C SER A 53 19.55 -0.63 6.81
N ASP A 54 18.61 -1.00 5.93
CA ASP A 54 18.82 -1.10 4.47
C ASP A 54 18.23 0.11 3.74
N LYS A 55 19.08 1.08 3.44
CA LYS A 55 18.70 2.31 2.73
C LYS A 55 18.29 2.09 1.28
N GLU A 56 18.83 1.07 0.62
CA GLU A 56 18.48 0.79 -0.78
C GLU A 56 17.11 0.12 -0.86
N LEU A 57 16.80 -0.80 0.06
CA LEU A 57 15.46 -1.31 0.24
C LEU A 57 14.46 -0.18 0.53
N GLN A 58 14.80 0.73 1.46
CA GLN A 58 13.96 1.87 1.80
C GLN A 58 13.59 2.71 0.56
N LYS A 59 14.60 3.13 -0.22
CA LYS A 59 14.39 3.90 -1.46
C LYS A 59 13.60 3.12 -2.50
N GLY A 60 13.86 1.81 -2.61
CA GLY A 60 13.15 0.92 -3.51
C GLY A 60 11.65 0.87 -3.20
N LEU A 61 11.29 0.70 -1.93
CA LEU A 61 9.90 0.69 -1.48
C LEU A 61 9.21 2.04 -1.73
N ILE A 62 9.90 3.16 -1.46
CA ILE A 62 9.36 4.51 -1.75
C ILE A 62 9.08 4.69 -3.24
N LYS A 63 10.03 4.28 -4.10
CA LYS A 63 9.86 4.35 -5.56
C LYS A 63 8.64 3.53 -6.01
N LYS A 64 8.54 2.29 -5.55
CA LYS A 64 7.41 1.41 -5.86
C LYS A 64 6.08 1.97 -5.32
N GLY A 65 6.09 2.57 -4.13
CA GLY A 65 4.91 3.22 -3.55
C GLY A 65 4.42 4.38 -4.41
N ARG A 66 5.33 5.21 -4.92
CA ARG A 66 5.01 6.29 -5.88
C ARG A 66 4.38 5.76 -7.16
N GLU A 67 4.83 4.62 -7.67
CA GLU A 67 4.24 3.99 -8.86
C GLU A 67 2.87 3.36 -8.53
N ARG A 68 2.75 2.71 -7.37
CA ARG A 68 1.53 2.01 -6.92
C ARG A 68 0.38 2.96 -6.65
N ARG A 69 0.63 4.13 -6.04
CA ARG A 69 -0.44 5.09 -5.65
C ARG A 69 -1.23 5.61 -6.85
N GLU A 70 -0.66 5.60 -8.06
CA GLU A 70 -1.32 6.05 -9.30
C GLU A 70 -2.52 5.17 -9.70
N LEU A 71 -2.59 3.95 -9.16
CA LEU A 71 -3.74 3.07 -9.31
C LEU A 71 -4.94 3.53 -8.47
N PHE A 72 -4.70 4.29 -7.41
CA PHE A 72 -5.69 4.75 -6.44
C PHE A 72 -5.97 6.25 -6.61
N ASN A 73 -6.40 6.62 -7.82
CA ASN A 73 -6.72 8.00 -8.20
C ASN A 73 -8.22 8.28 -8.00
N TRP A 74 -8.53 9.30 -7.19
CA TRP A 74 -9.90 9.70 -6.88
C TRP A 74 -10.73 10.13 -8.11
N GLN A 75 -10.12 10.87 -9.04
CA GLN A 75 -10.83 11.33 -10.24
C GLN A 75 -11.26 10.12 -11.09
N LYS A 76 -10.34 9.16 -11.32
CA LYS A 76 -10.67 7.94 -12.07
C LYS A 76 -11.79 7.14 -11.40
N SER A 77 -11.81 7.07 -10.08
CA SER A 77 -12.88 6.41 -9.32
C SER A 77 -14.22 7.14 -9.50
N ALA A 78 -14.22 8.47 -9.45
CA ALA A 78 -15.42 9.28 -9.65
C ALA A 78 -15.97 9.14 -11.08
N ASP A 79 -15.11 9.20 -12.10
CA ASP A 79 -15.51 9.05 -13.50
C ASP A 79 -16.15 7.68 -13.75
N ARG A 80 -15.54 6.60 -13.25
CA ARG A 80 -16.09 5.24 -13.35
C ARG A 80 -17.43 5.08 -12.63
N LEU A 81 -17.57 5.72 -11.47
CA LEU A 81 -18.83 5.70 -10.73
C LEU A 81 -19.92 6.42 -11.52
N TRP A 82 -19.60 7.58 -12.08
CA TRP A 82 -20.53 8.36 -12.89
C TRP A 82 -20.98 7.59 -14.15
N GLU A 83 -20.04 6.99 -14.89
CA GLU A 83 -20.35 6.14 -16.04
C GLU A 83 -21.28 4.96 -15.69
N ALA A 84 -21.12 4.36 -14.50
CA ALA A 84 -21.97 3.26 -14.06
C ALA A 84 -23.41 3.73 -13.73
N ILE A 85 -23.53 4.92 -13.14
CA ILE A 85 -24.83 5.56 -12.87
C ILE A 85 -25.53 5.87 -14.20
N GLU A 86 -24.83 6.50 -15.15
CA GLU A 86 -25.39 6.84 -16.47
C GLU A 86 -25.92 5.62 -17.24
N LYS A 87 -25.27 4.45 -17.14
CA LYS A 87 -25.73 3.22 -17.79
C LYS A 87 -26.99 2.61 -17.20
N THR A 88 -27.38 3.03 -16.00
CA THR A 88 -28.56 2.50 -15.30
C THR A 88 -29.82 3.30 -15.63
N PHE A 89 -29.67 4.49 -16.23
CA PHE A 89 -30.75 5.33 -16.77
C PHE A 89 -30.85 5.19 -18.28
#